data_AF-A0A955ZI65-F1
#
_entry.id   AF-A0A955ZI65-F1
#
_cell.length_a   1.000
_cell.length_b   1.000
_cell.length_c   1.000
_cell.angle_alpha   90.00
_cell.angle_beta   90.00
_cell.angle_gamma   90.00
#
_symmetry.space_group_name_H-M   'P 1'
#
loop_
_entity.id
_entity.type
_entity.pdbx_description
1 polymer ?
#
loop_
_entity_poly.entity_id
_entity_poly.type
_entity_poly.pdbx_seq_one_letter_code
_entity_poly.pdbx_strand_id
1 'polypeptide(L)'
;MRSLTPVEAAVAVAVLASVVATALPTFVRNLHASRLVEPIDGLNRVATRATALAAGRPTEAAYPPAAPLTPAQVPEGERVTDPPGTWDNPTWRELELSFTVPHSFSFAFDSANTPQEAHFVAKAHGDLDGDGLLSTFEIGGHTRPGAEPVTTPLEMTREIE
;
A
#
# COMPACT_ATOMS: atom_id res chain seq x y z
N MET A 1 -37.28 36.96 14.77
CA MET A 1 -35.92 36.38 14.93
C MET A 1 -35.47 36.66 16.36
N ARG A 2 -35.18 35.64 17.17
CA ARG A 2 -34.66 35.85 18.54
C ARG A 2 -33.21 36.32 18.45
N SER A 3 -32.88 37.43 19.10
CA SER A 3 -31.51 37.92 19.25
C SER A 3 -30.79 37.12 20.33
N LEU A 4 -29.65 36.52 20.00
CA LEU A 4 -28.78 35.84 20.97
C LEU A 4 -28.20 36.85 21.95
N THR A 5 -28.16 36.50 23.24
CA THR A 5 -27.42 37.28 24.24
C THR A 5 -25.91 37.03 24.09
N PRO A 6 -25.05 37.97 24.53
CA PRO A 6 -23.60 37.78 24.48
C PRO A 6 -23.12 36.51 25.21
N VAL A 7 -23.79 36.15 26.32
CA VAL A 7 -23.45 34.95 27.10
C VAL A 7 -23.83 33.68 26.35
N GLU A 8 -25.03 33.63 25.76
CA GLU A 8 -25.45 32.48 24.93
C GLU A 8 -24.52 32.30 23.72
N ALA A 9 -24.10 33.40 23.09
CA ALA A 9 -23.14 33.36 22.00
C ALA A 9 -21.77 32.82 22.46
N ALA A 10 -21.26 33.28 23.61
CA ALA A 10 -19.98 32.82 24.15
C ALA A 10 -20.00 31.33 24.50
N VAL A 11 -21.09 30.84 25.12
CA VAL A 11 -21.26 29.42 25.43
C VAL A 11 -21.33 28.58 24.15
N ALA A 12 -22.10 29.01 23.15
CA ALA A 12 -22.20 28.31 21.87
C ALA A 12 -20.84 28.20 21.18
N VAL A 13 -20.06 29.28 21.15
CA VAL A 13 -18.70 29.29 20.58
C VAL A 13 -17.76 28.37 21.36
N ALA A 14 -17.79 28.40 22.69
CA ALA A 14 -16.93 27.57 23.52
C ALA A 14 -17.20 26.07 23.32
N VAL A 15 -18.47 25.68 23.22
CA VAL A 15 -18.85 24.29 22.94
C VAL A 15 -18.42 23.88 21.54
N LEU A 16 -18.68 24.73 20.53
CA LEU A 16 -18.28 24.47 19.15
C LEU A 16 -16.76 24.29 19.03
N ALA A 17 -15.98 25.19 19.64
CA ALA A 17 -14.52 25.14 19.63
C ALA A 17 -14.00 23.86 20.29
N SER A 18 -14.61 23.44 21.40
CA SER A 18 -14.22 22.21 22.11
C SER A 18 -14.47 20.95 21.28
N VAL A 19 -15.59 20.90 20.55
CA VAL A 19 -15.90 19.80 19.63
C VAL A 19 -14.92 19.78 18.46
N VAL A 20 -14.67 20.92 17.83
CA VAL A 20 -13.73 21.02 16.69
C VAL A 20 -12.31 20.64 17.11
N ALA A 21 -11.84 21.10 18.27
CA ALA A 21 -10.50 20.82 18.79
C ALA A 21 -10.24 19.31 19.02
N THR A 22 -11.28 18.53 19.30
CA THR A 22 -11.17 17.09 19.55
C THR A 22 -11.48 16.25 18.31
N ALA A 23 -12.37 16.71 17.43
CA ALA A 23 -12.76 16.01 16.22
C ALA A 23 -11.68 16.07 15.13
N LEU A 24 -11.05 17.22 14.91
CA LEU A 24 -10.09 17.41 13.81
C LEU A 24 -8.88 16.46 13.87
N PRO A 25 -8.16 16.31 15.00
CA PRO A 25 -7.00 15.40 15.05
C PRO A 25 -7.39 13.95 14.77
N THR A 26 -8.56 13.54 15.25
CA THR A 26 -9.08 12.18 15.02
C THR A 26 -9.41 11.96 13.54
N PHE A 27 -10.02 12.95 12.89
CA PHE A 27 -10.36 12.89 11.47
C PHE A 27 -9.10 12.81 10.60
N VAL A 28 -8.11 13.69 10.83
CA VAL A 28 -6.84 13.69 10.08
C VAL A 28 -6.12 12.34 10.22
N ARG A 29 -6.02 11.82 11.46
CA ARG A 29 -5.42 10.50 11.71
C ARG A 29 -6.14 9.38 10.95
N ASN A 30 -7.48 9.41 10.93
CA ASN A 30 -8.25 8.39 10.22
C ASN A 30 -8.10 8.51 8.69
N LEU A 31 -7.97 9.73 8.16
CA LEU A 31 -7.66 9.94 6.75
C LEU A 31 -6.28 9.38 6.40
N HIS A 32 -5.24 9.68 7.19
CA HIS A 32 -3.89 9.15 6.96
C HIS A 32 -3.89 7.62 7.02
N ALA A 33 -4.52 7.03 8.05
CA ALA A 33 -4.67 5.59 8.17
C ALA A 33 -5.37 4.97 6.95
N SER A 34 -6.39 5.63 6.38
CA SER A 34 -7.10 5.12 5.21
C SER A 34 -6.23 5.06 3.95
N ARG A 35 -5.26 5.98 3.81
CA ARG A 35 -4.35 6.03 2.65
C ARG A 35 -3.30 4.90 2.68
N LEU A 36 -2.99 4.37 3.87
CA LEU A 36 -2.03 3.27 4.05
C LEU A 36 -2.65 1.88 3.80
N VAL A 37 -3.98 1.77 3.78
CA VAL A 37 -4.66 0.47 3.62
C VAL A 37 -4.31 -0.19 2.30
N GLU A 38 -4.31 0.57 1.20
CA GLU A 38 -4.09 0.05 -0.15
C GLU A 38 -2.69 -0.56 -0.35
N PRO A 39 -1.57 0.13 -0.05
CA PRO A 39 -0.25 -0.46 -0.21
C PRO A 39 -0.02 -1.63 0.74
N ILE A 40 -0.50 -1.53 2.00
CA ILE A 40 -0.34 -2.59 2.98
C ILE A 40 -1.13 -3.85 2.58
N ASP A 41 -2.39 -3.72 2.18
CA ASP A 41 -3.20 -4.85 1.73
C ASP A 41 -2.62 -5.48 0.46
N GLY A 42 -2.27 -4.65 -0.54
CA GLY A 42 -1.66 -5.11 -1.79
C GLY A 42 -0.36 -5.88 -1.56
N LEU A 43 0.55 -5.35 -0.75
CA LEU A 43 1.82 -5.99 -0.43
C LEU A 43 1.64 -7.26 0.40
N ASN A 44 0.71 -7.29 1.36
CA ASN A 44 0.40 -8.51 2.12
C ASN A 44 -0.19 -9.62 1.24
N ARG A 45 -1.05 -9.27 0.27
CA ARG A 45 -1.57 -10.22 -0.72
C ARG A 45 -0.43 -10.80 -1.56
N VAL A 46 0.46 -9.94 -2.06
CA VAL A 46 1.65 -10.37 -2.82
C VAL A 46 2.53 -11.30 -1.98
N ALA A 47 2.87 -10.94 -0.76
CA ALA A 47 3.72 -11.75 0.11
C ALA A 47 3.07 -13.09 0.46
N THR A 48 1.77 -13.10 0.74
CA THR A 48 1.00 -14.33 1.02
C THR A 48 0.98 -15.25 -0.19
N ARG A 49 0.78 -14.72 -1.40
CA ARG A 49 0.82 -15.52 -2.63
C ARG A 49 2.23 -15.99 -2.97
N ALA A 50 3.23 -15.14 -2.85
CA ALA A 50 4.63 -15.48 -3.09
C ALA A 50 5.11 -16.62 -2.17
N THR A 51 4.81 -16.56 -0.87
CA THR A 51 5.15 -17.62 0.08
C THR A 51 4.39 -18.92 -0.21
N ALA A 52 3.11 -18.84 -0.58
CA ALA A 52 2.34 -20.01 -0.98
C ALA A 52 2.91 -20.69 -2.24
N LEU A 53 3.36 -19.90 -3.23
CA LEU A 53 4.03 -20.42 -4.43
C LEU A 53 5.36 -21.10 -4.07
N ALA A 54 6.18 -20.44 -3.25
CA ALA A 54 7.48 -20.95 -2.84
C ALA A 54 7.40 -22.26 -2.03
N ALA A 55 6.35 -22.44 -1.22
CA ALA A 55 6.16 -23.67 -0.45
C ALA A 55 5.91 -24.90 -1.33
N GLY A 56 5.38 -24.72 -2.55
CA GLY A 56 5.05 -25.79 -3.48
C GLY A 56 6.04 -25.99 -4.64
N ARG A 57 7.13 -25.20 -4.69
CA ARG A 57 8.06 -25.15 -5.82
C ARG A 57 9.51 -25.41 -5.39
N PRO A 58 10.38 -25.92 -6.28
CA PRO A 58 11.81 -25.97 -6.00
C PRO A 58 12.38 -24.55 -5.89
N THR A 59 13.42 -24.36 -5.07
CA THR A 59 14.01 -23.04 -4.77
C THR A 59 14.37 -22.25 -6.04
N GLU A 60 14.89 -22.91 -7.07
CA GLU A 60 15.26 -22.30 -8.36
C GLU A 60 14.08 -21.71 -9.16
N ALA A 61 12.85 -22.05 -8.81
CA ALA A 61 11.63 -21.52 -9.41
C ALA A 61 10.60 -21.07 -8.36
N ALA A 62 11.05 -20.78 -7.13
CA ALA A 62 10.18 -20.52 -5.99
C ALA A 62 9.27 -19.30 -6.22
N TYR A 63 9.83 -18.21 -6.73
CA TYR A 63 9.11 -16.97 -7.02
C TYR A 63 8.96 -16.72 -8.52
N PRO A 64 7.90 -16.04 -8.97
CA PRO A 64 7.76 -15.63 -10.37
C PRO A 64 8.85 -14.64 -10.78
N PRO A 65 9.08 -14.40 -12.08
CA PRO A 65 10.02 -13.39 -12.56
C PRO A 65 9.68 -11.99 -12.05
N ALA A 66 10.66 -11.07 -12.10
CA ALA A 66 10.43 -9.68 -11.75
C ALA A 66 9.37 -9.02 -12.65
N ALA A 67 8.54 -8.16 -12.05
CA ALA A 67 7.58 -7.31 -12.73
C ALA A 67 7.95 -5.83 -12.53
N PRO A 68 7.96 -5.03 -13.60
CA PRO A 68 8.23 -3.61 -13.50
C PRO A 68 7.11 -2.91 -12.72
N LEU A 69 7.37 -1.65 -12.35
CA LEU A 69 6.39 -0.78 -11.73
C LEU A 69 5.09 -0.75 -12.57
N THR A 70 3.98 -1.11 -11.95
CA THR A 70 2.67 -1.28 -12.58
C THR A 70 1.58 -0.61 -11.75
N PRO A 71 0.81 0.35 -12.31
CA PRO A 71 1.08 1.04 -13.58
C PRO A 71 2.45 1.73 -13.57
N ALA A 72 3.02 1.93 -14.76
CA ALA A 72 4.37 2.52 -14.91
C ALA A 72 4.44 3.98 -14.41
N GLN A 73 3.34 4.71 -14.52
CA GLN A 73 3.18 6.01 -13.89
C GLN A 73 2.46 5.84 -12.56
N VAL A 74 3.04 6.38 -11.50
CA VAL A 74 2.41 6.41 -10.17
C VAL A 74 1.26 7.40 -10.21
N PRO A 75 0.07 7.07 -9.68
CA PRO A 75 -1.01 8.04 -9.55
C PRO A 75 -0.60 9.22 -8.66
N GLU A 76 -0.92 10.44 -9.08
CA GLU A 76 -0.46 11.70 -8.45
C GLU A 76 -1.65 12.43 -7.81
N GLY A 77 -1.74 12.45 -6.48
CA GLY A 77 -2.77 13.19 -5.73
C GLY A 77 -4.21 12.68 -5.89
N GLU A 78 -4.44 11.68 -6.75
CA GLU A 78 -5.76 11.14 -7.06
C GLU A 78 -5.78 9.62 -7.17
N ARG A 79 -6.99 9.05 -7.16
CA ARG A 79 -7.20 7.62 -7.43
C ARG A 79 -7.53 7.45 -8.90
N VAL A 80 -6.79 6.60 -9.60
CA VAL A 80 -6.97 6.36 -11.04
C VAL A 80 -7.48 4.94 -11.28
N THR A 81 -8.29 4.76 -12.32
CA THR A 81 -8.66 3.43 -12.82
C THR A 81 -7.76 3.10 -14.00
N ASP A 82 -6.99 2.02 -13.88
CA ASP A 82 -6.12 1.56 -14.94
C ASP A 82 -6.91 1.08 -16.17
N PRO A 83 -6.36 1.27 -17.39
CA PRO A 83 -6.94 0.67 -18.59
C PRO A 83 -6.88 -0.87 -18.50
N PRO A 84 -7.79 -1.58 -19.20
CA PRO A 84 -7.73 -3.03 -19.29
C PRO A 84 -6.36 -3.51 -19.81
N GLY A 85 -5.81 -4.52 -19.14
CA GLY A 85 -4.53 -5.13 -19.51
C GLY A 85 -3.30 -4.56 -18.79
N THR A 86 -3.42 -3.50 -18.00
CA THR A 86 -2.29 -3.00 -17.18
C THR A 86 -1.71 -4.08 -16.27
N TRP A 87 -2.58 -4.89 -15.68
CA TRP A 87 -2.21 -5.97 -14.73
C TRP A 87 -2.02 -7.35 -15.40
N ASP A 88 -1.90 -7.40 -16.73
CA ASP A 88 -1.79 -8.67 -17.46
C ASP A 88 -0.41 -9.33 -17.42
N ASN A 89 0.58 -8.68 -16.78
CA ASN A 89 1.89 -9.28 -16.60
C ASN A 89 1.76 -10.67 -15.94
N PRO A 90 2.41 -11.72 -16.46
CA PRO A 90 2.32 -13.07 -15.91
C PRO A 90 2.62 -13.12 -14.40
N THR A 91 3.58 -12.33 -13.93
CA THR A 91 3.92 -12.22 -12.50
C THR A 91 2.75 -11.73 -11.67
N TRP A 92 2.02 -10.70 -12.13
CA TRP A 92 0.84 -10.19 -11.42
C TRP A 92 -0.31 -11.19 -11.38
N ARG A 93 -0.48 -11.97 -12.46
CA ARG A 93 -1.46 -13.06 -12.50
C ARG A 93 -1.09 -14.19 -11.54
N GLU A 94 0.18 -14.60 -11.49
CA GLU A 94 0.66 -15.62 -10.55
C GLU A 94 0.53 -15.17 -9.10
N LEU A 95 0.78 -13.88 -8.82
CA LEU A 95 0.62 -13.26 -7.50
C LEU A 95 -0.83 -12.86 -7.19
N GLU A 96 -1.76 -13.07 -8.12
CA GLU A 96 -3.17 -12.66 -8.02
C GLU A 96 -3.37 -11.20 -7.60
N LEU A 97 -2.51 -10.31 -8.08
CA LEU A 97 -2.61 -8.87 -7.87
C LEU A 97 -3.18 -8.20 -9.11
N SER A 98 -4.28 -7.49 -8.93
CA SER A 98 -4.86 -6.61 -9.94
C SER A 98 -5.79 -5.60 -9.26
N PHE A 99 -5.98 -4.46 -9.91
CA PHE A 99 -6.91 -3.43 -9.49
C PHE A 99 -7.99 -3.24 -10.55
N THR A 100 -9.24 -3.39 -10.13
CA THR A 100 -10.44 -3.15 -10.96
C THR A 100 -11.22 -1.92 -10.50
N VAL A 101 -10.75 -1.28 -9.42
CA VAL A 101 -11.31 -0.08 -8.80
C VAL A 101 -10.23 1.01 -8.79
N PRO A 102 -10.60 2.29 -8.66
CA PRO A 102 -9.64 3.37 -8.57
C PRO A 102 -8.62 3.14 -7.43
N HIS A 103 -7.34 3.34 -7.69
CA HIS A 103 -6.22 3.11 -6.76
C HIS A 103 -5.20 4.26 -6.85
N SER A 104 -4.37 4.43 -5.82
CA SER A 104 -3.38 5.52 -5.71
C SER A 104 -1.93 5.01 -5.73
N PHE A 105 -1.71 3.70 -5.77
CA PHE A 105 -0.38 3.10 -5.74
C PHE A 105 -0.05 2.31 -6.99
N SER A 106 1.23 2.33 -7.35
CA SER A 106 1.85 1.41 -8.29
C SER A 106 2.69 0.37 -7.56
N PHE A 107 2.74 -0.84 -8.09
CA PHE A 107 3.41 -1.97 -7.48
C PHE A 107 4.53 -2.49 -8.36
N ALA A 108 5.64 -2.89 -7.75
CA ALA A 108 6.77 -3.54 -8.41
C ALA A 108 7.13 -4.83 -7.66
N PHE A 109 7.66 -5.81 -8.39
CA PHE A 109 8.07 -7.08 -7.80
C PHE A 109 9.43 -7.46 -8.35
N ASP A 110 10.40 -7.63 -7.48
CA ASP A 110 11.74 -8.12 -7.81
C ASP A 110 11.91 -9.51 -7.18
N SER A 111 12.58 -10.41 -7.88
CA SER A 111 12.91 -11.73 -7.36
C SER A 111 14.25 -12.22 -7.89
N ALA A 112 14.92 -13.04 -7.09
CA ALA A 112 16.06 -13.81 -7.54
C ALA A 112 15.96 -15.22 -6.96
N ASN A 113 15.97 -16.22 -7.84
CA ASN A 113 15.91 -17.62 -7.47
C ASN A 113 17.25 -18.28 -7.77
N THR A 114 17.80 -18.99 -6.78
CA THR A 114 18.97 -19.86 -6.95
C THR A 114 18.66 -21.22 -6.34
N PRO A 115 19.42 -22.29 -6.66
CA PRO A 115 19.23 -23.58 -6.02
C PRO A 115 19.41 -23.56 -4.49
N GLN A 116 20.19 -22.62 -3.95
CA GLN A 116 20.51 -22.52 -2.52
C GLN A 116 19.55 -21.61 -1.77
N GLU A 117 19.06 -20.55 -2.41
CA GLU A 117 18.19 -19.56 -1.81
C GLU A 117 17.41 -18.82 -2.88
N ALA A 118 16.15 -18.56 -2.60
CA ALA A 118 15.32 -17.67 -3.39
C ALA A 118 14.82 -16.54 -2.51
N HIS A 119 14.75 -15.33 -3.05
CA HIS A 119 14.19 -14.18 -2.35
C HIS A 119 13.35 -13.33 -3.31
N PHE A 120 12.43 -12.57 -2.72
CA PHE A 120 11.66 -11.56 -3.41
C PHE A 120 11.60 -10.27 -2.60
N VAL A 121 11.34 -9.18 -3.30
CA VAL A 121 11.04 -7.86 -2.76
C VAL A 121 9.87 -7.29 -3.55
N ALA A 122 8.76 -7.00 -2.87
CA ALA A 122 7.62 -6.31 -3.44
C ALA A 122 7.57 -4.89 -2.92
N LYS A 123 7.37 -3.92 -3.82
CA LYS A 123 7.35 -2.49 -3.49
C LYS A 123 6.04 -1.88 -3.92
N ALA A 124 5.53 -0.93 -3.12
CA ALA A 124 4.43 -0.07 -3.49
C ALA A 124 4.89 1.39 -3.44
N HIS A 125 4.58 2.14 -4.49
CA HIS A 125 4.90 3.55 -4.64
C HIS A 125 3.61 4.35 -4.79
N GLY A 126 3.48 5.44 -4.05
CA GLY A 126 2.33 6.34 -4.15
C GLY A 126 2.75 7.80 -3.97
N ASP A 127 2.10 8.69 -4.71
CA ASP A 127 2.22 10.14 -4.57
C ASP A 127 0.83 10.66 -4.15
N LEU A 128 0.60 10.79 -2.85
CA LEU A 128 -0.74 10.98 -2.29
C LEU A 128 -1.21 12.44 -2.31
N ASP A 129 -0.28 13.38 -2.45
CA ASP A 129 -0.50 14.82 -2.50
C ASP A 129 -0.14 15.45 -3.85
N GLY A 130 0.51 14.68 -4.75
CA GLY A 130 0.79 15.08 -6.13
C GLY A 130 2.01 16.00 -6.24
N ASP A 131 2.94 15.93 -5.29
CA ASP A 131 4.13 16.79 -5.25
C ASP A 131 5.34 16.18 -6.01
N GLY A 132 5.19 14.96 -6.52
CA GLY A 132 6.20 14.19 -7.22
C GLY A 132 7.16 13.41 -6.31
N LEU A 133 7.00 13.48 -5.00
CA LEU A 133 7.73 12.68 -4.03
C LEU A 133 6.97 11.40 -3.72
N LEU A 134 7.65 10.25 -3.83
CA LEU A 134 7.00 8.96 -3.64
C LEU A 134 7.09 8.49 -2.18
N SER A 135 5.96 8.14 -1.59
CA SER A 135 5.88 7.22 -0.46
C SER A 135 6.26 5.82 -0.95
N THR A 136 7.14 5.12 -0.22
CA THR A 136 7.62 3.79 -0.60
C THR A 136 7.41 2.80 0.55
N PHE A 137 6.71 1.71 0.23
CA PHE A 137 6.48 0.56 1.10
C PHE A 137 7.16 -0.65 0.48
N GLU A 138 7.77 -1.47 1.32
CA GLU A 138 8.48 -2.67 0.90
C GLU A 138 8.11 -3.85 1.79
N ILE A 139 7.88 -5.00 1.19
CA ILE A 139 7.84 -6.29 1.89
C ILE A 139 8.68 -7.29 1.11
N GLY A 140 9.45 -8.09 1.81
CA GLY A 140 10.28 -9.11 1.20
C GLY A 140 10.02 -10.48 1.79
N GLY A 141 10.76 -11.46 1.28
CA GLY A 141 10.78 -12.80 1.83
C GLY A 141 11.84 -13.65 1.17
N HIS A 142 12.14 -14.78 1.80
CA HIS A 142 13.09 -15.74 1.27
C HIS A 142 12.70 -17.18 1.61
N THR A 143 13.23 -18.12 0.84
CA THR A 143 13.11 -19.56 1.11
C THR A 143 14.42 -20.26 0.79
N ARG A 144 14.68 -21.37 1.49
CA ARG A 144 15.84 -22.25 1.31
C ARG A 144 15.36 -23.70 1.11
N PRO A 145 16.16 -24.56 0.48
CA PRO A 145 15.82 -25.97 0.31
C PRO A 145 15.41 -26.63 1.63
N GLY A 146 14.18 -27.17 1.67
CA GLY A 146 13.64 -27.88 2.84
C GLY A 146 13.24 -26.99 4.02
N ALA A 147 13.27 -25.67 3.88
CA ALA A 147 12.78 -24.72 4.87
C ALA A 147 11.43 -24.15 4.43
N GLU A 148 10.60 -23.73 5.40
CA GLU A 148 9.39 -22.98 5.10
C GLU A 148 9.77 -21.56 4.60
N PRO A 149 9.06 -21.01 3.60
CA PRO A 149 9.23 -19.62 3.19
C PRO A 149 8.93 -18.67 4.33
N VAL A 150 9.75 -17.62 4.46
CA VAL A 150 9.58 -16.59 5.49
C VAL A 150 9.44 -15.22 4.85
N THR A 151 8.61 -14.36 5.44
CA THR A 151 8.49 -12.95 5.05
C THR A 151 9.35 -12.08 5.97
N THR A 152 9.87 -10.99 5.41
CA THR A 152 10.43 -9.90 6.21
C THR A 152 9.30 -8.97 6.66
N PRO A 153 9.48 -8.25 7.78
CA PRO A 153 8.54 -7.21 8.17
C PRO A 153 8.34 -6.19 7.04
N LEU A 154 7.13 -5.65 6.93
CA LEU A 154 6.84 -4.54 6.03
C LEU A 154 7.60 -3.30 6.52
N GLU A 155 8.41 -2.73 5.64
CA GLU A 155 9.17 -1.51 5.89
C GLU A 155 8.56 -0.35 5.11
N MET A 156 8.58 0.83 5.73
CA MET A 156 8.07 2.07 5.16
C MET A 156 9.15 3.12 5.26
N THR A 157 9.74 3.49 4.13
CA THR A 157 10.91 4.38 4.11
C THR A 157 10.51 5.86 4.04
N ARG A 158 9.27 6.17 3.64
CA ARG A 158 8.75 7.54 3.62
C ARG A 158 7.23 7.58 3.79
N GLU A 159 6.77 8.29 4.83
CA GLU A 159 5.38 8.70 5.05
C GLU A 159 5.28 10.16 4.62
N ILE A 160 4.58 10.44 3.52
CA ILE A 160 4.34 11.81 3.07
C ILE A 160 2.93 12.19 3.55
N GLU A 161 2.84 13.34 4.24
CA GLU A 161 1.60 13.92 4.80
C GLU A 161 0.74 14.58 3.72
#